data_AF-A0A2T2TQZ7-F1
#
_entry.id   AF-A0A2T2TQZ7-F1
#
_cell.length_a   1.000
_cell.length_b   1.000
_cell.length_c   1.000
_cell.angle_alpha   90.00
_cell.angle_beta   90.00
_cell.angle_gamma   90.00
#
_symmetry.space_group_name_H-M   'P 1'
#
loop_
_entity.id
_entity.type
_entity.pdbx_description
1 polymer ?
#
loop_
_entity_poly.entity_id
_entity_poly.type
_entity_poly.pdbx_seq_one_letter_code
_entity_poly.pdbx_strand_id
1 'polypeptide(L)'
;VVGLALPTDELFKGTVEENITMGRSLSYADVEQALRLSCLEDAILDLPDGLQTPITSAGLGLPQGMVRRIMIARAVVEEPRLLILDEPFNGIEDPVKQSLADRLYGHDAWTIVSAADDNPTAVRRADQVLVLEQGRVAWRGTADQLTGESDDVLRRHFPRLLSTVREDEVPT
;
A
#
# COMPACT_ATOMS: atom_id res chain seq x y z
N VAL A 1 -2.80 13.80 -11.79
CA VAL A 1 -2.08 12.54 -12.04
C VAL A 1 -2.78 11.42 -11.28
N VAL A 2 -2.78 10.20 -11.80
CA VAL A 2 -3.25 8.98 -11.12
C VAL A 2 -2.02 8.16 -10.74
N GLY A 3 -1.90 7.78 -9.48
CA GLY A 3 -0.87 6.86 -8.99
C GLY A 3 -1.39 5.42 -9.05
N LEU A 4 -0.55 4.49 -9.50
CA LEU A 4 -0.88 3.07 -9.62
C LEU A 4 0.22 2.23 -8.98
N ALA A 5 -0.15 1.25 -8.17
CA ALA A 5 0.73 0.19 -7.70
C ALA A 5 0.02 -1.18 -7.79
N LEU A 6 0.40 -1.98 -8.78
CA LEU A 6 -0.25 -3.24 -9.14
C LEU A 6 0.65 -4.45 -8.84
N PRO A 7 0.11 -5.67 -8.65
CA PRO A 7 0.92 -6.85 -8.31
C PRO A 7 1.92 -7.25 -9.38
N THR A 8 1.62 -6.92 -10.63
CA THR A 8 2.45 -7.23 -11.82
C THR A 8 3.42 -6.12 -12.18
N ASP A 9 3.44 -5.02 -11.42
CA ASP A 9 4.43 -3.98 -11.64
C ASP A 9 5.82 -4.55 -11.34
N GLU A 10 6.77 -4.19 -12.21
CA GLU A 10 8.16 -4.56 -12.06
C GLU A 10 9.04 -3.30 -12.00
N LEU A 11 10.23 -3.49 -11.45
CA LEU A 11 11.28 -2.48 -11.53
C LEU A 11 12.02 -2.60 -12.85
N PHE A 12 12.30 -1.46 -13.46
CA PHE A 12 13.07 -1.35 -14.68
C PHE A 12 14.56 -1.35 -14.36
N LYS A 13 15.36 -1.77 -15.35
CA LYS A 13 16.81 -1.62 -15.28
C LYS A 13 17.15 -0.13 -15.19
N GLY A 14 17.96 0.25 -14.22
CA GLY A 14 18.29 1.65 -13.92
C GLY A 14 18.78 1.79 -12.48
N THR A 15 18.52 2.92 -11.84
CA THR A 15 18.73 3.12 -10.38
C THR A 15 17.40 3.06 -9.63
N VAL A 16 17.46 3.02 -8.29
CA VAL A 16 16.27 3.17 -7.44
C VAL A 16 15.57 4.51 -7.72
N GLU A 17 16.34 5.60 -7.83
CA GLU A 17 15.80 6.93 -8.16
C GLU A 17 15.11 6.94 -9.52
N GLU A 18 15.72 6.37 -10.55
CA GLU A 18 15.11 6.28 -11.88
C GLU A 18 13.80 5.48 -11.86
N ASN A 19 13.73 4.45 -11.02
CA ASN A 19 12.51 3.66 -10.84
C ASN A 19 11.41 4.44 -10.10
N ILE A 20 11.76 5.28 -9.13
CA ILE A 20 10.77 6.11 -8.42
C ILE A 20 10.30 7.24 -9.34
N THR A 21 11.25 7.97 -9.94
CA THR A 21 10.97 9.16 -10.74
C THR A 21 10.43 8.83 -12.12
N MET A 22 10.73 7.65 -12.68
CA MET A 22 10.30 7.23 -14.02
C MET A 22 10.63 8.28 -15.11
N GLY A 23 11.77 8.97 -14.97
CA GLY A 23 12.23 10.01 -15.89
C GLY A 23 11.50 11.35 -15.78
N ARG A 24 10.60 11.51 -14.80
CA ARG A 24 9.91 12.77 -14.50
C ARG A 24 10.88 13.77 -13.83
N SER A 25 10.77 15.05 -14.17
CA SER A 25 11.54 16.12 -13.55
C SER A 25 10.96 16.48 -12.18
N LEU A 26 11.41 15.77 -11.15
CA LEU A 26 10.95 15.90 -9.77
C LEU A 26 12.01 16.56 -8.90
N SER A 27 11.58 17.29 -7.89
CA SER A 27 12.49 17.87 -6.90
C SER A 27 12.99 16.79 -5.93
N TYR A 28 14.10 17.07 -5.25
CA TYR A 28 14.58 16.21 -4.17
C TYR A 28 13.51 16.02 -3.07
N ALA A 29 12.75 17.08 -2.77
CA ALA A 29 11.68 17.03 -1.75
C ALA A 29 10.55 16.07 -2.15
N ASP A 30 10.22 15.97 -3.44
CA ASP A 30 9.20 15.03 -3.93
C ASP A 30 9.65 13.58 -3.73
N VAL A 31 10.91 13.29 -4.06
CA VAL A 31 11.52 11.97 -3.86
C VAL A 31 11.61 11.63 -2.37
N GLU A 32 12.10 12.55 -1.53
CA GLU A 32 12.18 12.37 -0.08
C GLU A 32 10.80 12.09 0.53
N GLN A 33 9.78 12.84 0.11
CA GLN A 33 8.41 12.62 0.54
C GLN A 33 7.89 11.24 0.12
N ALA A 34 8.20 10.79 -1.10
CA ALA A 34 7.84 9.45 -1.57
C ALA A 34 8.54 8.35 -0.78
N LEU A 35 9.82 8.52 -0.45
CA LEU A 35 10.56 7.59 0.42
C LEU A 35 9.90 7.51 1.79
N ARG A 36 9.52 8.65 2.37
CA ARG A 36 8.81 8.68 3.65
C ARG A 36 7.46 7.98 3.58
N LEU A 37 6.62 8.31 2.60
CA LEU A 37 5.29 7.69 2.47
C LEU A 37 5.37 6.18 2.22
N SER A 38 6.43 5.71 1.55
CA SER A 38 6.69 4.28 1.30
C SER A 38 7.55 3.58 2.37
N CYS A 39 7.81 4.27 3.48
CA CYS A 39 8.70 3.87 4.58
C CYS A 39 10.16 3.62 4.18
N LEU A 40 10.60 3.93 2.96
CA LEU A 40 11.93 3.62 2.41
C LEU A 40 13.11 4.42 2.98
N GLU A 41 12.86 5.45 3.79
CA GLU A 41 13.89 6.36 4.33
C GLU A 41 15.14 5.64 4.86
N ASP A 42 15.00 4.68 5.79
CA ASP A 42 16.14 3.94 6.35
C ASP A 42 16.64 2.85 5.40
N ALA A 43 15.70 2.15 4.74
CA ALA A 43 16.03 1.01 3.88
C ALA A 43 16.88 1.39 2.67
N ILE A 44 16.75 2.63 2.17
CA ILE A 44 17.61 3.14 1.10
C ILE A 44 19.01 3.44 1.62
N LEU A 45 19.17 3.92 2.86
CA LEU A 45 20.50 4.20 3.44
C LEU A 45 21.33 2.92 3.62
N ASP A 46 20.67 1.78 3.80
CA ASP A 46 21.33 0.47 3.92
C ASP A 46 21.79 -0.09 2.57
N LEU A 47 21.37 0.49 1.45
CA LEU A 47 21.84 0.07 0.13
C LEU A 47 23.24 0.64 -0.17
N PRO A 48 24.12 -0.10 -0.88
CA PRO A 48 25.50 0.30 -1.14
C PRO A 48 25.66 1.72 -1.71
N ASP A 49 24.77 2.13 -2.62
CA ASP A 49 24.81 3.43 -3.29
C ASP A 49 23.54 4.26 -3.05
N GLY A 50 22.76 3.94 -2.00
CA GLY A 50 21.52 4.63 -1.70
C GLY A 50 20.53 4.65 -2.88
N LEU A 51 20.05 5.84 -3.24
CA LEU A 51 19.17 6.08 -4.38
C LEU A 51 19.81 5.72 -5.74
N GLN A 52 21.13 5.75 -5.83
CA GLN A 52 21.88 5.41 -7.05
C GLN A 52 22.15 3.91 -7.17
N THR A 53 21.67 3.10 -6.21
CA THR A 53 21.85 1.66 -6.25
C THR A 53 21.27 1.09 -7.55
N PRO A 54 22.09 0.38 -8.35
CA PRO A 54 21.64 -0.14 -9.63
C PRO A 54 20.64 -1.28 -9.44
N ILE A 55 19.50 -1.15 -10.09
CA ILE A 55 18.51 -2.20 -10.28
C ILE A 55 18.78 -2.87 -11.62
N THR A 56 18.90 -4.20 -11.58
CA THR A 56 19.06 -5.03 -12.78
C THR A 56 17.69 -5.35 -13.39
N SER A 57 17.36 -6.61 -13.67
CA SER A 57 16.06 -6.99 -14.23
C SER A 57 15.02 -7.23 -13.13
N ALA A 58 13.88 -6.55 -13.19
CA ALA A 58 12.72 -6.77 -12.31
C ALA A 58 13.00 -6.67 -10.79
N GLY A 59 14.05 -5.94 -10.38
CA GLY A 59 14.44 -5.88 -8.97
C GLY A 59 15.11 -7.15 -8.43
N LEU A 60 15.62 -8.03 -9.30
CA LEU A 60 16.32 -9.25 -8.91
C LEU A 60 17.46 -8.95 -7.93
N GLY A 61 17.41 -9.58 -6.75
CA GLY A 61 18.38 -9.36 -5.66
C GLY A 61 17.90 -8.44 -4.54
N LEU A 62 16.76 -7.76 -4.71
CA LEU A 62 16.11 -7.01 -3.63
C LEU A 62 15.07 -7.88 -2.91
N PRO A 63 14.85 -7.68 -1.59
CA PRO A 63 13.71 -8.26 -0.89
C PRO A 63 12.41 -7.85 -1.57
N GLN A 64 11.44 -8.77 -1.66
CA GLN A 64 10.15 -8.51 -2.32
C GLN A 64 9.43 -7.28 -1.72
N GLY A 65 9.44 -7.13 -0.40
CA GLY A 65 8.87 -5.98 0.28
C GLY A 65 9.55 -4.64 -0.08
N MET A 66 10.87 -4.65 -0.36
CA MET A 66 11.58 -3.47 -0.85
C MET A 66 11.10 -3.11 -2.26
N VAL A 67 11.02 -4.10 -3.16
CA VAL A 67 10.50 -3.91 -4.52
C VAL A 67 9.10 -3.30 -4.48
N ARG A 68 8.22 -3.86 -3.62
CA ARG A 68 6.86 -3.35 -3.41
C ARG A 68 6.83 -1.90 -2.97
N ARG A 69 7.67 -1.54 -1.99
CA ARG A 69 7.75 -0.17 -1.48
C ARG A 69 8.31 0.81 -2.51
N ILE A 70 9.25 0.40 -3.36
CA ILE A 70 9.74 1.23 -4.47
C ILE A 70 8.62 1.51 -5.48
N MET A 71 7.78 0.51 -5.79
CA MET A 71 6.63 0.71 -6.68
C MET A 71 5.58 1.64 -6.06
N ILE A 72 5.35 1.54 -4.75
CA ILE A 72 4.50 2.49 -4.04
C ILE A 72 5.11 3.90 -4.09
N ALA A 73 6.41 4.06 -3.83
CA ALA A 73 7.11 5.33 -3.94
C ALA A 73 6.92 5.94 -5.34
N ARG A 74 7.09 5.14 -6.39
CA ARG A 74 6.84 5.53 -7.79
C ARG A 74 5.41 6.04 -8.01
N ALA A 75 4.43 5.38 -7.40
CA ALA A 75 3.01 5.74 -7.51
C ALA A 75 2.70 7.07 -6.83
N VAL A 76 3.37 7.38 -5.72
CA VAL A 76 3.04 8.54 -4.87
C VAL A 76 3.95 9.75 -5.06
N VAL A 77 5.09 9.63 -5.76
CA VAL A 77 6.10 10.70 -5.89
C VAL A 77 5.57 12.00 -6.53
N GLU A 78 4.51 11.93 -7.32
CA GLU A 78 3.86 13.11 -7.91
C GLU A 78 2.65 13.61 -7.13
N GLU A 79 2.47 13.13 -5.89
CA GLU A 79 1.37 13.50 -5.02
C GLU A 79 -0.01 13.35 -5.73
N PRO A 80 -0.37 12.12 -6.14
CA PRO A 80 -1.49 11.88 -7.03
C PRO A 80 -2.82 12.24 -6.37
N ARG A 81 -3.78 12.78 -7.14
CA ARG A 81 -5.14 13.02 -6.61
C ARG A 81 -5.94 11.73 -6.40
N LEU A 82 -5.63 10.70 -7.18
CA LEU A 82 -6.21 9.37 -7.10
C LEU A 82 -5.08 8.35 -7.04
N LEU A 83 -5.04 7.54 -5.99
CA LEU A 83 -4.10 6.45 -5.80
C LEU A 83 -4.85 5.12 -5.86
N ILE A 84 -4.47 4.24 -6.78
CA ILE A 84 -5.02 2.89 -6.90
C ILE A 84 -3.95 1.90 -6.46
N LEU A 85 -4.30 1.09 -5.47
CA LEU A 85 -3.43 0.10 -4.87
C LEU A 85 -4.09 -1.28 -5.02
N ASP A 86 -3.37 -2.25 -5.54
CA ASP A 86 -3.86 -3.62 -5.67
C ASP A 86 -2.90 -4.58 -4.98
N GLU A 87 -3.32 -5.12 -3.84
CA GLU A 87 -2.48 -5.83 -2.86
C GLU A 87 -1.20 -5.07 -2.50
N PRO A 88 -1.26 -3.79 -2.04
CA PRO A 88 -0.07 -2.96 -1.81
C PRO A 88 0.93 -3.55 -0.82
N PHE A 89 0.49 -4.44 0.07
CA PHE A 89 1.30 -4.90 1.20
C PHE A 89 1.87 -6.31 1.08
N ASN A 90 1.66 -6.97 -0.06
CA ASN A 90 2.17 -8.33 -0.26
C ASN A 90 3.72 -8.35 -0.21
N GLY A 91 4.28 -9.33 0.48
CA GLY A 91 5.73 -9.46 0.70
C GLY A 91 6.35 -8.45 1.68
N ILE A 92 5.55 -7.65 2.40
CA ILE A 92 6.01 -6.71 3.42
C ILE A 92 5.76 -7.28 4.83
N GLU A 93 6.79 -7.22 5.68
CA GLU A 93 6.72 -7.64 7.10
C GLU A 93 5.75 -6.75 7.92
N ASP A 94 5.10 -7.35 8.92
CA ASP A 94 3.97 -6.71 9.62
C ASP A 94 4.28 -5.35 10.28
N PRO A 95 5.43 -5.12 10.95
CA PRO A 95 5.73 -3.81 11.53
C PRO A 95 5.83 -2.69 10.47
N VAL A 96 6.45 -3.01 9.32
CA VAL A 96 6.60 -2.08 8.19
C VAL A 96 5.25 -1.88 7.49
N LYS A 97 4.47 -2.97 7.35
CA LYS A 97 3.14 -2.94 6.73
C LYS A 97 2.19 -2.01 7.46
N GLN A 98 2.13 -2.07 8.80
CA GLN A 98 1.29 -1.18 9.59
C GLN A 98 1.68 0.28 9.41
N SER A 99 2.98 0.59 9.54
CA SER A 99 3.51 1.93 9.34
C SER A 99 3.22 2.48 7.94
N LEU A 100 3.39 1.65 6.92
CA LEU A 100 3.12 2.00 5.53
C LEU A 100 1.62 2.27 5.31
N ALA A 101 0.75 1.42 5.84
CA ALA A 101 -0.69 1.61 5.76
C ALA A 101 -1.12 2.92 6.44
N ASP A 102 -0.60 3.21 7.64
CA ASP A 102 -0.91 4.45 8.35
C ASP A 102 -0.44 5.70 7.59
N ARG A 103 0.75 5.66 6.99
CA ARG A 103 1.29 6.79 6.20
C ARG A 103 0.51 7.02 4.91
N LEU A 104 0.14 5.96 4.19
CA LEU A 104 -0.61 6.08 2.94
C LEU A 104 -2.07 6.48 3.18
N TYR A 105 -2.77 5.78 4.07
CA TYR A 105 -4.19 6.01 4.31
C TYR A 105 -4.46 7.22 5.21
N GLY A 106 -3.47 7.69 5.97
CA GLY A 106 -3.54 8.93 6.74
C GLY A 106 -3.17 10.18 5.95
N HIS A 107 -2.92 10.06 4.63
CA HIS A 107 -2.56 11.21 3.80
C HIS A 107 -3.79 11.82 3.13
N ASP A 108 -4.32 12.87 3.74
CA ASP A 108 -5.62 13.49 3.39
C ASP A 108 -5.71 14.08 1.97
N ALA A 109 -4.58 14.26 1.27
CA ALA A 109 -4.58 14.86 -0.07
C ALA A 109 -5.07 13.90 -1.18
N TRP A 110 -5.23 12.61 -0.88
CA TRP A 110 -5.51 11.58 -1.88
C TRP A 110 -6.91 10.99 -1.76
N THR A 111 -7.53 10.72 -2.91
CA THR A 111 -8.58 9.68 -2.99
C THR A 111 -7.89 8.35 -3.20
N ILE A 112 -8.17 7.35 -2.35
CA ILE A 112 -7.51 6.04 -2.42
C ILE A 112 -8.53 4.95 -2.75
N VAL A 113 -8.21 4.12 -3.73
CA VAL A 113 -8.92 2.87 -4.01
C VAL A 113 -7.94 1.74 -3.79
N SER A 114 -8.12 0.98 -2.72
CA SER A 114 -7.26 -0.16 -2.41
C SER A 114 -8.04 -1.46 -2.52
N ALA A 115 -7.57 -2.36 -3.38
CA ALA A 115 -7.89 -3.78 -3.27
C ALA A 115 -6.91 -4.37 -2.25
N ALA A 116 -7.45 -4.90 -1.16
CA ALA A 116 -6.68 -5.52 -0.10
C ALA A 116 -7.39 -6.78 0.36
N ASP A 117 -6.61 -7.79 0.73
CA ASP A 117 -7.11 -9.03 1.32
C ASP A 117 -7.46 -8.80 2.81
N ASP A 118 -7.02 -9.72 3.67
CA ASP A 118 -7.19 -9.71 5.12
C ASP A 118 -6.28 -8.65 5.79
N ASN A 119 -6.52 -7.37 5.49
CA ASN A 119 -5.79 -6.25 6.09
C ASN A 119 -6.70 -5.38 6.97
N PRO A 120 -6.74 -5.67 8.29
CA PRO A 120 -7.52 -4.88 9.25
C PRO A 120 -7.18 -3.39 9.25
N THR A 121 -5.91 -3.03 9.08
CA THR A 121 -5.48 -1.62 9.08
C THR A 121 -6.06 -0.85 7.89
N ALA A 122 -6.04 -1.44 6.70
CA ALA A 122 -6.64 -0.83 5.51
C ALA A 122 -8.15 -0.67 5.67
N VAL A 123 -8.82 -1.70 6.17
CA VAL A 123 -10.27 -1.72 6.37
C VAL A 123 -10.72 -0.66 7.38
N ARG A 124 -10.01 -0.52 8.51
CA ARG A 124 -10.33 0.47 9.55
C ARG A 124 -10.17 1.92 9.09
N ARG A 125 -9.27 2.18 8.15
CA ARG A 125 -9.02 3.53 7.61
C ARG A 125 -9.93 3.88 6.44
N ALA A 126 -10.67 2.91 5.90
CA ALA A 126 -11.50 3.13 4.73
C ALA A 126 -12.81 3.82 5.11
N ASP A 127 -13.12 4.92 4.42
CA ASP A 127 -14.44 5.58 4.50
C ASP A 127 -15.56 4.64 4.03
N GLN A 128 -15.23 3.71 3.12
CA GLN A 128 -16.14 2.75 2.53
C GLN A 128 -15.43 1.46 2.16
N VAL A 129 -16.07 0.34 2.51
CA VAL A 129 -15.61 -1.02 2.18
C VAL A 129 -16.65 -1.68 1.27
N LEU A 130 -16.14 -2.38 0.25
CA LEU A 130 -16.92 -3.12 -0.72
C LEU A 130 -16.45 -4.57 -0.73
N VAL A 131 -17.38 -5.52 -0.66
CA VAL A 131 -17.08 -6.94 -0.86
C VAL A 131 -17.56 -7.35 -2.23
N LEU A 132 -16.65 -7.88 -3.02
CA LEU A 132 -16.96 -8.42 -4.34
C LEU A 132 -17.16 -9.94 -4.24
N GLU A 133 -18.30 -10.43 -4.72
CA GLU A 133 -18.57 -11.85 -4.90
C GLU A 133 -19.06 -12.08 -6.35
N GLN A 134 -18.41 -12.99 -7.07
CA GLN A 134 -18.77 -13.34 -8.45
C GLN A 134 -18.91 -12.12 -9.39
N GLY A 135 -18.02 -11.13 -9.25
CA GLY A 135 -17.99 -9.92 -10.07
C GLY A 135 -19.10 -8.90 -9.76
N ARG A 136 -19.76 -9.02 -8.61
CA ARG A 136 -20.78 -8.07 -8.13
C ARG A 136 -20.46 -7.61 -6.72
N VAL A 137 -20.90 -6.40 -6.38
CA VAL A 137 -20.86 -5.91 -4.99
C VAL A 137 -21.90 -6.70 -4.20
N ALA A 138 -21.43 -7.62 -3.35
CA ALA A 138 -22.28 -8.42 -2.47
C ALA A 138 -22.55 -7.70 -1.15
N TRP A 139 -21.62 -6.85 -0.71
CA TRP A 139 -21.77 -6.04 0.49
C TRP A 139 -21.10 -4.68 0.34
N ARG A 140 -21.66 -3.67 1.02
CA ARG A 140 -21.17 -2.29 1.04
C ARG A 140 -21.48 -1.66 2.40
N GLY A 141 -20.48 -1.08 3.04
CA GLY A 141 -20.63 -0.40 4.31
C GLY A 141 -19.37 0.32 4.76
N THR A 142 -19.33 0.75 6.02
CA THR A 142 -18.15 1.31 6.70
C THR A 142 -17.43 0.25 7.52
N ALA A 143 -16.23 0.56 8.04
CA ALA A 143 -15.50 -0.29 8.97
C ALA A 143 -16.35 -0.73 10.18
N ASP A 144 -17.06 0.20 10.82
CA ASP A 144 -17.94 -0.08 11.97
C ASP A 144 -19.09 -1.03 11.63
N GLN A 145 -19.53 -1.02 10.37
CA GLN A 145 -20.60 -1.91 9.90
C GLN A 145 -20.11 -3.33 9.61
N LEU A 146 -18.78 -3.57 9.56
CA LEU A 146 -18.23 -4.92 9.47
C LEU A 146 -18.31 -5.68 10.80
N THR A 147 -18.27 -4.98 11.94
CA THR A 147 -18.26 -5.62 13.27
C THR A 147 -19.67 -5.91 13.80
N GLY A 148 -20.68 -5.20 13.30
CA GLY A 148 -22.10 -5.41 13.57
C GLY A 148 -22.66 -6.69 12.93
N GLU A 149 -23.49 -7.42 13.67
CA GLU A 149 -23.96 -8.77 13.32
C GLU A 149 -24.68 -8.89 11.95
N SER A 150 -24.45 -10.03 11.29
CA SER A 150 -25.35 -10.72 10.34
C SER A 150 -25.13 -10.53 8.83
N ASP A 151 -23.89 -10.53 8.34
CA ASP A 151 -23.67 -10.85 6.92
C ASP A 151 -22.88 -12.16 6.74
N ASP A 152 -23.58 -13.17 6.22
CA ASP A 152 -23.00 -14.49 5.90
C ASP A 152 -21.87 -14.37 4.88
N VAL A 153 -21.90 -13.37 3.99
CA VAL A 153 -20.87 -13.13 2.99
C VAL A 153 -19.55 -12.75 3.68
N LEU A 154 -19.60 -11.84 4.64
CA LEU A 154 -18.41 -11.42 5.41
C LEU A 154 -17.81 -12.57 6.22
N ARG A 155 -18.64 -13.35 6.92
CA ARG A 155 -18.18 -14.49 7.72
C ARG A 155 -17.59 -15.61 6.86
N ARG A 156 -18.16 -15.84 5.68
CA ARG A 156 -17.72 -16.87 4.74
C ARG A 156 -16.36 -16.53 4.13
N HIS A 157 -16.16 -15.27 3.72
CA HIS A 157 -14.97 -14.88 2.95
C HIS A 157 -13.86 -14.28 3.81
N PHE A 158 -14.17 -13.60 4.91
CA PHE A 158 -13.20 -12.85 5.73
C PHE A 158 -13.31 -13.14 7.24
N PRO A 159 -13.27 -14.42 7.69
CA PRO A 159 -13.46 -14.76 9.11
C PRO A 159 -12.37 -14.20 10.03
N ARG A 160 -11.13 -14.07 9.53
CA ARG A 160 -9.97 -13.55 10.29
C ARG A 160 -10.02 -12.03 10.45
N LEU A 161 -10.35 -11.32 9.39
CA LEU A 161 -10.57 -9.87 9.41
C LEU A 161 -11.56 -9.49 10.50
N LEU A 162 -12.68 -10.22 10.58
CA LEU A 162 -13.72 -9.97 11.57
C LEU A 162 -13.25 -10.22 13.01
N SER A 163 -12.37 -11.20 13.26
CA SER A 163 -11.81 -11.39 14.61
C SER A 163 -10.86 -10.26 15.00
N THR A 164 -9.99 -9.82 14.10
CA THR A 164 -8.96 -8.82 14.42
C THR A 164 -9.52 -7.41 14.53
N VAL A 165 -10.51 -7.03 13.72
CA VAL A 165 -11.16 -5.72 13.86
C VAL A 165 -11.92 -5.61 15.19
N ARG A 166 -12.47 -6.72 15.71
CA ARG A 166 -13.19 -6.77 16.99
C ARG A 166 -12.29 -6.73 18.23
N GLU A 167 -11.09 -7.31 18.16
CA GLU A 167 -10.16 -7.39 19.31
C GLU A 167 -9.58 -6.02 19.68
N ASP A 168 -9.37 -5.14 18.70
CA ASP A 168 -8.77 -3.80 18.91
C ASP A 168 -9.79 -2.74 19.38
N GLU A 169 -11.09 -3.05 19.44
CA GLU A 169 -12.17 -2.15 19.92
C GLU A 169 -12.36 -2.17 21.44
N VAL A 170 -11.64 -3.01 22.21
CA VAL A 170 -11.69 -3.00 23.67
C VAL A 170 -10.63 -2.03 24.20
N PRO A 171 -10.99 -0.83 24.70
CA PRO A 171 -10.01 0.04 25.33
C PRO A 171 -9.67 -0.53 26.71
N THR A 172 -8.40 -0.81 26.96
CA THR A 172 -7.84 -0.83 28.33
C THR A 172 -7.86 0.56 28.95
#